data_AF-A0A315XWB9-F1
#
_entry.id   AF-A0A315XWB9-F1
#
_cell.length_a   1.000
_cell.length_b   1.000
_cell.length_c   1.000
_cell.angle_alpha   90.00
_cell.angle_beta   90.00
_cell.angle_gamma   90.00
#
_symmetry.space_group_name_H-M   'P 1'
#
loop_
_entity.id
_entity.type
_entity.pdbx_description
1 polymer ?
#
loop_
_entity_poly.entity_id
_entity_poly.type
_entity_poly.pdbx_seq_one_letter_code
_entity_poly.pdbx_strand_id
1 'polypeptide(L)'
;MEYRYITQEIIDSGGRNITSPEMFEEARQYNIEATKNLTRRQRAHSLFNIWMIVQFIYLFYKVFSILTDTTMKQFGDGSYTPDILVWLGVAGFFGYIGLIIWFVFLKHCRNKFIIALISLTVIAVSWRLWLIPVVNFLVTWYYEYVENELSKELGYPSFTQLNITTFNSYAGSVDNITFDSIREKARRDHPHDGEFL
;
A
#
# COMPACT_ATOMS: atom_id res chain seq x y z
N MET A 1 -13.87 -15.27 12.73
CA MET A 1 -14.08 -16.73 12.74
C MET A 1 -12.73 -17.38 12.94
N GLU A 2 -12.62 -18.44 13.74
CA GLU A 2 -11.40 -19.25 13.79
C GLU A 2 -11.46 -20.28 12.67
N TYR A 3 -10.56 -20.18 11.71
CA TYR A 3 -10.39 -21.18 10.66
C TYR A 3 -9.84 -22.46 11.30
N ARG A 4 -10.59 -23.56 11.19
CA ARG A 4 -10.23 -24.85 11.80
C ARG A 4 -9.19 -25.60 11.00
N TYR A 5 -9.19 -25.42 9.68
CA TYR A 5 -8.37 -26.21 8.78
C TYR A 5 -7.34 -25.38 8.01
N ILE A 6 -7.40 -24.05 8.06
CA ILE A 6 -6.49 -23.16 7.31
C ILE A 6 -5.50 -22.52 8.29
N THR A 7 -4.24 -22.91 8.21
CA THR A 7 -3.12 -22.31 8.94
C THR A 7 -2.30 -21.41 8.01
N GLN A 8 -1.50 -20.49 8.59
CA GLN A 8 -0.64 -19.59 7.82
C GLN A 8 0.35 -20.36 6.93
N GLU A 9 0.86 -21.51 7.38
CA GLU A 9 1.76 -22.38 6.59
C GLU A 9 1.12 -22.89 5.29
N ILE A 10 -0.19 -23.20 5.31
CA ILE A 10 -0.95 -23.65 4.13
C ILE A 10 -1.18 -22.49 3.15
N ILE A 11 -1.32 -21.27 3.68
CA ILE A 11 -1.47 -20.05 2.88
C ILE A 11 -0.14 -19.70 2.20
N ASP A 12 0.98 -19.88 2.90
CA ASP A 12 2.32 -19.66 2.37
C ASP A 12 2.70 -20.73 1.33
N SER A 13 2.18 -21.97 1.46
CA SER A 13 2.38 -23.03 0.47
C SER A 13 1.55 -22.87 -0.81
N GLY A 14 0.62 -21.89 -0.86
CA GLY A 14 -0.10 -21.49 -2.07
C GLY A 14 -1.13 -22.48 -2.62
N GLY A 15 -1.30 -23.64 -1.98
CA GLY A 15 -2.23 -24.68 -2.42
C GLY A 15 -2.44 -25.77 -1.38
N ARG A 16 -3.67 -26.31 -1.35
CA ARG A 16 -4.05 -27.42 -0.48
C ARG A 16 -4.87 -28.45 -1.24
N ASN A 17 -4.50 -29.72 -1.10
CA ASN A 17 -5.36 -30.83 -1.51
C ASN A 17 -6.53 -30.95 -0.54
N ILE A 18 -7.73 -30.74 -1.07
CA ILE A 18 -8.96 -30.75 -0.30
C ILE A 18 -9.46 -32.19 -0.20
N THR A 19 -9.62 -32.70 1.02
CA THR A 19 -10.08 -34.07 1.29
C THR A 19 -11.51 -34.16 1.82
N SER A 20 -12.18 -33.03 2.10
CA SER A 20 -13.58 -33.00 2.53
C SER A 20 -14.37 -31.78 2.00
N PRO A 21 -15.70 -31.87 1.85
CA PRO A 21 -16.55 -30.75 1.43
C PRO A 21 -16.49 -29.55 2.39
N GLU A 22 -16.34 -29.79 3.70
CA GLU A 22 -16.24 -28.73 4.71
C GLU A 22 -14.97 -27.89 4.53
N MET A 23 -13.85 -28.54 4.18
CA MET A 23 -12.60 -27.84 3.86
C MET A 23 -12.67 -27.06 2.55
N PHE A 24 -13.50 -27.48 1.59
CA PHE A 24 -13.75 -26.72 0.37
C PHE A 24 -14.51 -25.43 0.65
N GLU A 25 -15.56 -25.51 1.47
CA GLU A 25 -16.36 -24.35 1.83
C GLU A 25 -15.52 -23.35 2.65
N GLU A 26 -14.70 -23.84 3.59
CA GLU A 26 -13.78 -23.00 4.38
C GLU A 26 -12.69 -22.34 3.51
N ALA A 27 -12.10 -23.07 2.55
CA ALA A 27 -11.12 -22.50 1.61
C ALA A 27 -11.75 -21.46 0.66
N ARG A 28 -13.00 -21.67 0.24
CA ARG A 28 -13.75 -20.71 -0.56
C ARG A 28 -14.04 -19.44 0.24
N GLN A 29 -14.49 -19.57 1.49
CA GLN A 29 -14.74 -18.43 2.38
C GLN A 29 -13.45 -17.64 2.64
N TYR A 30 -12.35 -18.33 2.92
CA TYR A 30 -11.03 -17.71 3.05
C TYR A 30 -10.63 -16.94 1.79
N ASN A 31 -10.76 -17.51 0.59
CA ASN A 31 -10.41 -16.81 -0.64
C ASN A 31 -11.25 -15.55 -0.88
N ILE A 32 -12.53 -15.58 -0.50
CA ILE A 32 -13.42 -14.40 -0.56
C ILE A 32 -12.95 -13.33 0.43
N GLU A 33 -12.60 -13.71 1.67
CA GLU A 33 -12.10 -12.78 2.69
C GLU A 33 -10.73 -12.22 2.34
N ALA A 34 -9.79 -13.05 1.89
CA ALA A 34 -8.47 -12.63 1.41
C ALA A 34 -8.59 -11.62 0.27
N THR A 35 -9.50 -11.83 -0.69
CA THR A 35 -9.73 -10.87 -1.79
C THR A 35 -10.30 -9.54 -1.29
N LYS A 36 -11.25 -9.59 -0.35
CA LYS A 36 -11.82 -8.37 0.28
C LYS A 36 -10.75 -7.61 1.05
N ASN A 37 -9.92 -8.30 1.82
CA ASN A 37 -8.84 -7.73 2.62
C ASN A 37 -7.74 -7.13 1.74
N LEU A 38 -7.35 -7.83 0.66
CA LEU A 38 -6.43 -7.31 -0.35
C LEU A 38 -6.97 -6.03 -0.99
N THR A 39 -8.24 -6.02 -1.38
CA THR A 39 -8.89 -4.85 -1.97
C THR A 39 -8.94 -3.68 -0.98
N ARG A 40 -9.25 -3.95 0.30
CA ARG A 40 -9.26 -2.94 1.37
C ARG A 40 -7.87 -2.35 1.59
N ARG A 41 -6.85 -3.20 1.62
CA ARG A 41 -5.44 -2.79 1.72
C ARG A 41 -5.03 -1.91 0.54
N GLN A 42 -5.30 -2.36 -0.69
CA GLN A 42 -5.01 -1.60 -1.90
C GLN A 42 -5.68 -0.23 -1.89
N ARG A 43 -6.95 -0.14 -1.48
CA ARG A 43 -7.65 1.15 -1.33
C ARG A 43 -6.96 2.07 -0.33
N ALA A 44 -6.50 1.55 0.82
CA ALA A 44 -5.77 2.34 1.80
C ALA A 44 -4.42 2.85 1.27
N HIS A 45 -3.66 2.00 0.56
CA HIS A 45 -2.43 2.42 -0.13
C HIS A 45 -2.70 3.48 -1.20
N SER A 46 -3.73 3.28 -2.02
CA SER A 46 -4.11 4.23 -3.07
C SER A 46 -4.54 5.57 -2.48
N LEU A 47 -5.37 5.59 -1.43
CA LEU A 47 -5.78 6.82 -0.75
C LEU A 47 -4.57 7.57 -0.18
N PHE A 48 -3.67 6.86 0.48
CA PHE A 48 -2.43 7.44 1.01
C PHE A 48 -1.59 8.04 -0.12
N ASN A 49 -1.32 7.29 -1.20
CA ASN A 49 -0.51 7.76 -2.32
C ASN A 49 -1.15 8.93 -3.07
N ILE A 50 -2.47 8.89 -3.31
CA ILE A 50 -3.22 9.99 -3.92
C ILE A 50 -3.08 11.25 -3.06
N TRP A 51 -3.26 11.13 -1.74
CA TRP A 51 -3.08 12.24 -0.81
C TRP A 51 -1.66 12.83 -0.91
N MET A 52 -0.62 11.99 -0.90
CA MET A 52 0.77 12.46 -1.02
C MET A 52 1.01 13.24 -2.33
N ILE A 53 0.43 12.81 -3.45
CA ILE A 53 0.56 13.50 -4.74
C ILE A 53 -0.21 14.81 -4.75
N VAL A 54 -1.49 14.79 -4.36
CA VAL A 54 -2.36 15.98 -4.32
C VAL A 54 -1.78 17.05 -3.39
N GLN A 55 -1.19 16.63 -2.27
CA GLN A 55 -0.49 17.52 -1.35
C GLN A 55 0.65 18.28 -2.01
N PHE A 56 1.48 17.64 -2.84
CA PHE A 56 2.57 18.33 -3.55
C PHE A 56 2.04 19.37 -4.54
N ILE A 57 0.99 19.03 -5.29
CA ILE A 57 0.36 19.96 -6.23
C ILE A 57 -0.23 21.16 -5.49
N TYR A 58 -0.94 20.90 -4.39
CA TYR A 58 -1.52 21.94 -3.55
C TYR A 58 -0.44 22.83 -2.92
N LEU A 59 0.65 22.25 -2.42
CA LEU A 59 1.77 22.99 -1.86
C LEU A 59 2.42 23.88 -2.91
N PHE A 60 2.68 23.35 -4.11
CA PHE A 60 3.25 24.12 -5.22
C PHE A 60 2.35 25.31 -5.60
N TYR A 61 1.05 25.06 -5.78
CA TYR A 61 0.07 26.11 -6.05
C TYR A 61 0.05 27.19 -4.96
N LYS A 62 0.06 26.79 -3.68
CA LYS A 62 0.04 27.74 -2.56
C LYS A 62 1.32 28.56 -2.46
N VAL A 63 2.48 27.94 -2.65
CA VAL A 63 3.77 28.66 -2.67
C VAL A 63 3.78 29.67 -3.81
N PHE A 64 3.35 29.29 -5.01
CA PHE A 64 3.30 30.19 -6.16
C PHE A 64 2.32 31.37 -5.94
N SER A 65 1.15 31.10 -5.36
CA SER A 65 0.17 32.11 -4.99
C SER A 65 0.73 33.09 -3.95
N ILE A 66 1.42 32.60 -2.91
CA ILE A 66 2.04 33.44 -1.87
C ILE A 66 3.13 34.31 -2.48
N LEU A 67 3.98 33.75 -3.35
CA LEU A 67 5.03 34.51 -4.04
C LEU A 67 4.42 35.63 -4.89
N THR A 68 3.40 35.31 -5.70
CA THR A 68 2.69 36.29 -6.54
C THR A 68 2.09 37.42 -5.71
N ASP A 69 1.35 37.09 -4.64
CA ASP A 69 0.75 38.07 -3.73
C ASP A 69 1.81 38.98 -3.08
N THR A 70 2.96 38.40 -2.71
CA THR A 70 4.06 39.14 -2.08
C THR A 70 4.68 40.10 -3.09
N THR A 71 5.00 39.63 -4.30
CA THR A 71 5.56 40.47 -5.37
C THR A 71 4.61 41.61 -5.74
N MET A 72 3.32 41.36 -5.90
CA MET A 72 2.33 42.39 -6.23
C MET A 72 2.24 43.47 -5.13
N LYS A 73 2.30 43.08 -3.85
CA LYS A 73 2.33 44.03 -2.72
C LYS A 73 3.62 44.86 -2.67
N GLN A 74 4.76 44.25 -2.98
CA GLN A 74 6.04 44.98 -3.03
C GLN A 74 6.06 46.03 -4.14
N PHE A 75 5.47 45.72 -5.31
CA PHE A 75 5.32 46.68 -6.40
C PHE A 75 4.26 47.78 -6.12
N GLY A 76 3.19 47.46 -5.41
CA GLY A 76 2.11 48.41 -5.11
C GLY A 76 2.42 49.37 -3.97
N ASP A 77 2.87 48.86 -2.83
CA ASP A 77 3.05 49.64 -1.59
C ASP A 77 4.52 50.03 -1.32
N GLY A 78 5.47 49.57 -2.14
CA GLY A 78 6.90 49.79 -1.92
C GLY A 78 7.47 49.07 -0.70
N SER A 79 6.67 48.20 -0.05
CA SER A 79 7.11 47.36 1.05
C SER A 79 8.17 46.35 0.58
N TYR A 80 9.13 45.97 1.45
CA TYR A 80 10.15 44.97 1.13
C TYR A 80 10.07 43.80 2.11
N THR A 81 10.08 42.58 1.59
CA THR A 81 10.16 41.38 2.43
C THR A 81 11.62 41.04 2.65
N PRO A 82 12.10 40.92 3.90
CA PRO A 82 13.50 40.58 4.18
C PRO A 82 13.96 39.31 3.47
N ASP A 83 15.13 39.36 2.83
CA ASP A 83 15.72 38.23 2.07
C ASP A 83 15.82 36.95 2.92
N ILE A 84 16.10 37.09 4.22
CA ILE A 84 16.22 35.96 5.14
C ILE A 84 14.92 35.15 5.27
N LEU A 85 13.76 35.80 5.20
CA LEU A 85 12.46 35.12 5.26
C LEU A 85 12.18 34.37 3.96
N VAL A 86 12.61 34.93 2.82
CA VAL A 86 12.49 34.28 1.51
C VAL A 86 13.36 33.02 1.47
N TRP A 87 14.63 33.12 1.88
CA TRP A 87 15.53 31.97 1.95
C TRP A 87 15.07 30.90 2.93
N LEU A 88 14.50 31.30 4.07
CA LEU A 88 13.91 30.36 5.04
C LEU A 88 12.69 29.64 4.45
N GLY A 89 11.85 30.33 3.67
CA GLY A 89 10.75 29.71 2.93
C GLY A 89 11.24 28.73 1.84
N VAL A 90 12.28 29.09 1.10
CA VAL A 90 12.91 28.20 0.10
C VAL A 90 13.49 26.95 0.78
N ALA A 91 14.25 27.13 1.86
CA ALA A 91 14.81 26.02 2.63
C ALA A 91 13.71 25.12 3.23
N GLY A 92 12.62 25.70 3.75
CA GLY A 92 11.47 24.95 4.26
C GLY A 92 10.77 24.14 3.18
N PHE A 93 10.57 24.72 1.99
CA PHE A 93 9.92 24.05 0.86
C PHE A 93 10.74 22.85 0.34
N PHE A 94 12.02 23.07 0.02
CA PHE A 94 12.88 21.98 -0.47
C PHE A 94 13.20 20.96 0.62
N GLY A 95 13.36 21.41 1.87
CA GLY A 95 13.54 20.53 3.02
C GLY A 95 12.33 19.62 3.23
N TYR A 96 11.12 20.16 3.13
CA TYR A 96 9.89 19.37 3.20
C TYR A 96 9.82 18.30 2.10
N ILE A 97 10.02 18.70 0.84
CA ILE A 97 9.95 17.78 -0.31
C ILE A 97 11.01 16.67 -0.16
N GLY A 98 12.25 17.03 0.13
CA GLY A 98 13.35 16.07 0.30
C GLY A 98 13.08 15.08 1.44
N LEU A 99 12.62 15.58 2.59
CA LEU A 99 12.31 14.72 3.74
C LEU A 99 11.12 13.80 3.49
N ILE A 100 10.04 14.27 2.85
CA ILE A 100 8.91 13.41 2.49
C ILE A 100 9.34 12.35 1.48
N ILE A 101 10.08 12.71 0.43
CA ILE A 101 10.58 11.74 -0.55
C ILE A 101 11.43 10.67 0.15
N TRP A 102 12.36 11.10 1.00
CA TRP A 102 13.24 10.20 1.73
C TRP A 102 12.48 9.26 2.68
N PHE A 103 11.61 9.78 3.53
CA PHE A 103 10.93 8.96 4.53
C PHE A 103 9.81 8.11 3.95
N VAL A 104 9.01 8.66 3.03
CA VAL A 104 7.81 7.97 2.50
C VAL A 104 8.16 7.00 1.39
N PHE A 105 9.02 7.40 0.44
CA PHE A 105 9.29 6.61 -0.77
C PHE A 105 10.57 5.77 -0.69
N LEU A 106 11.64 6.27 -0.07
CA LEU A 106 12.88 5.50 0.04
C LEU A 106 12.87 4.59 1.28
N LYS A 107 12.68 5.18 2.46
CA LYS A 107 12.71 4.44 3.73
C LYS A 107 11.41 3.67 4.03
N HIS A 108 10.34 3.92 3.28
CA HIS A 108 9.00 3.34 3.51
C HIS A 108 8.51 3.51 4.95
N CYS A 109 8.96 4.56 5.63
CA CYS A 109 8.68 4.83 7.03
C CYS A 109 7.39 5.66 7.14
N ARG A 110 6.27 4.96 7.36
CA ARG A 110 4.91 5.53 7.40
C ARG A 110 4.42 5.80 8.82
N ASN A 111 5.28 6.28 9.70
CA ASN A 111 4.89 6.61 11.07
C ASN A 111 4.21 7.98 11.14
N LYS A 112 3.00 8.03 11.71
CA LYS A 112 2.20 9.27 11.84
C LYS A 112 2.93 10.43 12.50
N PHE A 113 3.74 10.18 13.52
CA PHE A 113 4.47 11.23 14.23
C PHE A 113 5.63 11.77 13.40
N ILE A 114 6.34 10.89 12.68
CA ILE A 114 7.48 11.28 11.84
C ILE A 114 6.98 12.11 10.64
N ILE A 115 5.93 11.63 9.95
CA ILE A 115 5.37 12.35 8.80
C ILE A 115 4.79 13.70 9.25
N ALA A 116 4.08 13.76 10.37
CA ALA A 116 3.57 15.01 10.92
C ALA A 116 4.70 15.99 11.28
N LEU A 117 5.75 15.51 11.95
CA LEU A 117 6.92 16.32 12.34
C LEU A 117 7.64 16.89 11.12
N ILE A 118 7.87 16.07 10.09
CA ILE A 118 8.44 16.52 8.82
C ILE A 118 7.55 17.59 8.19
N SER A 119 6.23 17.41 8.27
CA SER A 119 5.26 18.34 7.69
C SER A 119 5.18 19.70 8.41
N LEU A 120 5.73 19.81 9.62
CA LEU A 120 5.85 21.10 10.30
C LEU A 120 6.85 22.05 9.60
N THR A 121 7.80 21.53 8.82
CA THR A 121 8.75 22.39 8.08
C THR A 121 8.03 23.29 7.06
N VAL A 122 6.83 22.90 6.63
CA VAL A 122 5.97 23.70 5.74
C VAL A 122 5.43 24.95 6.43
N ILE A 123 5.29 24.94 7.76
CA ILE A 123 4.84 26.11 8.53
C ILE A 123 5.88 27.25 8.43
N ALA A 124 7.17 26.91 8.27
CA ALA A 124 8.23 27.89 8.03
C ALA A 124 8.02 28.68 6.73
N VAL A 125 7.31 28.11 5.75
CA VAL A 125 6.93 28.79 4.50
C VAL A 125 5.75 29.73 4.73
N SER A 126 4.72 29.27 5.44
CA SER A 126 3.58 30.10 5.82
C SER A 126 2.77 29.46 6.93
N TRP A 127 2.37 30.26 7.92
CA TRP A 127 1.46 29.81 8.99
C TRP A 127 0.17 29.20 8.43
N ARG A 128 -0.34 29.71 7.29
CA ARG A 128 -1.57 29.23 6.65
C ARG A 128 -1.51 27.77 6.18
N LEU A 129 -0.31 27.19 6.15
CA LEU A 129 -0.09 25.80 5.77
C LEU A 129 -0.12 24.83 6.96
N TRP A 130 -0.51 25.28 8.16
CA TRP A 130 -0.66 24.43 9.35
C TRP A 130 -1.61 23.23 9.17
N LEU A 131 -2.54 23.31 8.20
CA LEU A 131 -3.42 22.19 7.88
C LEU A 131 -2.68 20.98 7.29
N ILE A 132 -1.56 21.19 6.60
CA ILE A 132 -0.76 20.12 5.99
C ILE A 132 -0.29 19.08 7.03
N PRO A 133 0.40 19.46 8.13
CA PRO A 133 0.82 18.49 9.14
C PRO A 133 -0.37 17.79 9.82
N VAL A 134 -1.49 18.49 10.02
CA VAL A 134 -2.70 17.89 10.62
C VAL A 134 -3.29 16.83 9.71
N VAL A 135 -3.49 17.12 8.42
CA VAL A 135 -4.05 16.14 7.49
C VAL A 135 -3.08 14.97 7.28
N ASN A 136 -1.76 15.23 7.21
CA ASN A 136 -0.76 14.17 7.14
C ASN A 136 -0.80 13.23 8.35
N PHE A 137 -1.00 13.78 9.55
CA PHE A 137 -1.20 12.97 10.74
C PHE A 137 -2.46 12.11 10.61
N LEU A 138 -3.60 12.69 10.22
CA LEU A 138 -4.88 11.97 10.10
C LEU A 138 -4.84 10.87 9.04
N VAL A 139 -4.30 11.16 7.86
CA VAL A 139 -4.19 10.18 6.76
C VAL A 139 -3.25 9.04 7.14
N THR A 140 -2.12 9.35 7.78
CA THR A 140 -1.20 8.31 8.24
C THR A 140 -1.79 7.50 9.39
N TRP A 141 -2.52 8.13 10.31
CA TRP A 141 -3.21 7.44 11.38
C TRP A 141 -4.30 6.49 10.85
N TYR A 142 -5.10 6.93 9.89
CA TYR A 142 -6.07 6.08 9.21
C TYR A 142 -5.38 4.90 8.51
N TYR A 143 -4.29 5.16 7.80
CA TYR A 143 -3.51 4.13 7.13
C TYR A 143 -2.95 3.10 8.14
N GLU A 144 -2.35 3.55 9.24
CA GLU A 144 -1.87 2.68 10.32
C GLU A 144 -3.00 1.90 10.97
N TYR A 145 -4.17 2.52 11.18
CA TYR A 145 -5.33 1.84 11.73
C TYR A 145 -5.79 0.68 10.82
N VAL A 146 -5.88 0.93 9.51
CA VAL A 146 -6.27 -0.10 8.54
C VAL A 146 -5.22 -1.21 8.45
N GLU A 147 -3.92 -0.88 8.44
CA GLU A 147 -2.85 -1.89 8.45
C GLU A 147 -2.83 -2.71 9.75
N ASN A 148 -3.06 -2.10 10.92
CA ASN A 148 -3.14 -2.81 12.20
C ASN A 148 -4.39 -3.70 12.33
N GLU A 149 -5.48 -3.35 11.66
CA GLU A 149 -6.68 -4.19 11.58
C GLU A 149 -6.41 -5.39 10.66
N LEU A 150 -5.85 -5.12 9.48
CA LEU A 150 -5.48 -6.14 8.48
C LEU A 150 -4.36 -7.07 8.94
N SER A 151 -3.44 -6.62 9.80
CA SER A 151 -2.36 -7.45 10.31
C SER A 151 -2.84 -8.57 11.25
N LYS A 152 -4.09 -8.51 11.71
CA LYS A 152 -4.73 -9.54 12.53
C LYS A 152 -5.49 -10.58 11.69
N GLU A 153 -5.66 -10.32 10.41
CA GLU A 153 -6.35 -11.19 9.46
C GLU A 153 -5.38 -12.24 8.90
N LEU A 154 -5.88 -13.46 8.66
CA LEU A 154 -5.09 -14.55 8.07
C LEU A 154 -4.67 -14.22 6.63
N GLY A 155 -3.45 -14.62 6.27
CA GLY A 155 -2.87 -14.34 4.96
C GLY A 155 -2.18 -12.97 4.84
N TYR A 156 -2.15 -12.15 5.90
CA TYR A 156 -1.24 -11.00 5.93
C TYR A 156 0.22 -11.47 5.76
N PRO A 157 1.09 -10.76 5.01
CA PRO A 157 0.85 -9.46 4.35
C PRO A 157 0.28 -9.56 2.93
N SER A 158 0.46 -10.67 2.22
CA SER A 158 0.17 -10.76 0.77
C SER A 158 -1.31 -11.03 0.45
N PHE A 159 -2.08 -11.54 1.41
CA PHE A 159 -3.43 -12.09 1.24
C PHE A 159 -3.51 -13.05 0.05
N THR A 160 -2.58 -14.02 0.01
CA THR A 160 -2.50 -15.03 -1.04
C THR A 160 -3.77 -15.87 -1.09
N GLN A 161 -4.37 -15.94 -2.28
CA GLN A 161 -5.48 -16.85 -2.55
C GLN A 161 -4.94 -18.29 -2.61
N LEU A 162 -5.63 -19.22 -1.95
CA LEU A 162 -5.32 -20.63 -2.00
C LEU A 162 -5.73 -21.20 -3.36
N ASN A 163 -4.79 -21.85 -4.06
CA ASN A 163 -5.12 -22.64 -5.23
C ASN A 163 -5.82 -23.93 -4.78
N ILE A 164 -7.11 -24.02 -5.05
CA ILE A 164 -7.95 -25.14 -4.65
C ILE A 164 -7.78 -26.27 -5.69
N THR A 165 -6.96 -27.27 -5.38
CA THR A 165 -6.88 -28.50 -6.15
C THR A 165 -7.82 -29.54 -5.54
N THR A 166 -9.00 -29.71 -6.11
CA THR A 166 -9.83 -30.88 -5.84
C THR A 166 -9.24 -32.08 -6.59
N PHE A 167 -8.68 -33.05 -5.87
CA PHE A 167 -8.56 -34.39 -6.44
C PHE A 167 -10.00 -34.88 -6.65
N ASN A 168 -10.45 -34.86 -7.90
CA ASN A 168 -11.67 -35.55 -8.29
C ASN A 168 -11.43 -37.05 -8.09
N SER A 169 -11.60 -37.55 -6.87
CA SER A 169 -11.58 -38.98 -6.54
C SER A 169 -12.84 -39.71 -7.00
N TYR A 170 -13.70 -39.05 -7.81
CA TYR A 170 -14.90 -39.63 -8.39
C TYR A 170 -15.03 -39.47 -9.92
N ALA A 171 -14.02 -38.97 -10.62
CA ALA A 171 -14.04 -38.86 -12.08
C ALA A 171 -12.71 -39.36 -12.68
N GLY A 172 -12.55 -40.68 -12.70
CA GLY A 172 -11.40 -41.35 -13.31
C GLY A 172 -11.16 -42.67 -12.60
N SER A 173 -11.80 -43.72 -13.10
CA SER A 173 -11.37 -45.09 -12.83
C SER A 173 -9.84 -45.15 -12.86
N VAL A 174 -9.27 -45.75 -11.83
CA VAL A 174 -7.82 -45.97 -11.62
C VAL A 174 -7.15 -46.68 -12.82
N ASP A 175 -7.92 -47.19 -13.77
CA ASP A 175 -7.46 -47.81 -15.02
C ASP A 175 -6.95 -46.84 -16.11
N ASN A 176 -7.12 -45.52 -16.00
CA ASN A 176 -6.72 -44.58 -17.06
C ASN A 176 -5.65 -43.54 -16.68
N ILE A 177 -4.90 -43.78 -15.60
CA ILE A 177 -3.70 -43.00 -15.28
C ILE A 177 -2.53 -43.58 -16.08
N THR A 178 -2.48 -43.30 -17.38
CA THR A 178 -1.28 -43.56 -18.20
C THR A 178 -0.22 -42.51 -17.90
N PHE A 179 1.06 -42.90 -17.99
CA PHE A 179 2.23 -42.05 -17.74
C PHE A 179 2.19 -40.72 -18.54
N ASP A 180 1.55 -40.75 -19.71
CA ASP A 180 1.34 -39.57 -20.55
C ASP A 180 0.41 -38.52 -19.92
N SER A 181 -0.62 -38.94 -19.18
CA SER A 181 -1.54 -38.01 -18.49
C SER A 181 -0.85 -37.27 -17.33
N ILE A 182 0.08 -37.94 -16.65
CA ILE A 182 0.93 -37.33 -15.60
C ILE A 182 1.93 -36.36 -16.23
N ARG A 183 2.53 -36.74 -17.36
CA ARG A 183 3.49 -35.91 -18.10
C ARG A 183 2.84 -34.66 -18.70
N GLU A 184 1.64 -34.78 -19.23
CA GLU A 184 0.89 -33.68 -19.83
C GLU A 184 0.40 -32.69 -18.77
N LYS A 185 0.00 -33.19 -17.58
CA LYS A 185 -0.32 -32.36 -16.43
C LYS A 185 0.91 -31.64 -15.85
N ALA A 186 2.03 -32.33 -15.71
CA ALA A 186 3.29 -31.73 -15.24
C ALA A 186 3.78 -30.61 -16.19
N ARG A 187 3.62 -30.81 -17.49
CA ARG A 187 3.98 -29.82 -18.52
C ARG A 187 3.04 -28.62 -18.57
N ARG A 188 1.77 -28.81 -18.18
CA ARG A 188 0.77 -27.73 -18.11
C ARG A 188 0.95 -26.85 -16.86
N ASP A 189 1.27 -27.48 -15.72
CA ASP A 189 1.38 -26.80 -14.44
C ASP A 189 2.78 -26.16 -14.22
N HIS A 190 3.80 -26.59 -14.98
CA HIS A 190 5.14 -25.96 -15.05
C HIS A 190 5.59 -25.74 -16.52
N PRO A 191 5.19 -24.62 -17.16
CA PRO A 191 5.73 -24.25 -18.46
C PRO A 191 7.08 -23.54 -18.25
N HIS A 192 8.18 -24.18 -18.69
CA HIS A 192 9.61 -23.79 -18.59
C HIS A 192 10.28 -24.23 -17.25
N ASP A 193 11.34 -25.04 -17.21
CA ASP A 193 12.47 -25.19 -18.13
C ASP A 193 12.75 -26.62 -18.59
N GLY A 194 13.14 -26.75 -19.85
CA GLY A 194 13.48 -28.02 -20.51
C GLY A 194 14.90 -28.50 -20.23
N GLU A 195 15.26 -28.76 -18.98
CA GLU A 195 16.44 -29.56 -18.62
C GLU A 195 16.08 -30.54 -17.49
N PHE A 196 15.82 -31.78 -17.87
CA PHE A 196 15.98 -32.93 -16.98
C PHE A 196 17.24 -33.66 -17.41
N LEU A 197 18.38 -33.27 -16.83
CA LEU A 197 19.58 -34.08 -16.59
C LEU A 197 20.28 -33.56 -15.34
#